data_AF-A0A7J3KQ98-F1
#
_entry.id   AF-A0A7J3KQ98-F1
#
_cell.length_a   1.000
_cell.length_b   1.000
_cell.length_c   1.000
_cell.angle_alpha   90.00
_cell.angle_beta   90.00
_cell.angle_gamma   90.00
#
_symmetry.space_group_name_H-M   'P 1'
#
loop_
_entity.id
_entity.type
_entity.pdbx_description
1 polymer ?
#
loop_
_entity_poly.entity_id
_entity_poly.type
_entity_poly.pdbx_seq_one_letter_code
_entity_poly.pdbx_strand_id
1 'polypeptide(L)'
;MKCLRCGLCCKDTKMELSNNDIRRIVKLGYNPMGFLVIHDGIPYLRNINGYCYFHDKDSRRCRIYRYRPLGCRVYPVIYIRCRFHYR
;
A
#
# COMPACT_ATOMS: atom_id res chain seq x y z
N MET A 1 12.30 -3.62 -6.97
CA MET A 1 12.60 -3.89 -5.55
C MET A 1 11.79 -5.06 -5.01
N LYS A 2 12.35 -5.81 -4.06
CA LYS A 2 11.73 -6.96 -3.37
C LYS A 2 11.04 -6.49 -2.08
N CYS A 3 9.94 -7.15 -1.70
CA CYS A 3 9.27 -6.88 -0.42
C CYS A 3 10.14 -7.42 0.72
N LEU A 4 10.52 -6.55 1.67
CA LEU A 4 11.28 -6.93 2.86
C LEU A 4 10.42 -7.51 3.99
N ARG A 5 9.08 -7.57 3.81
CA ARG A 5 8.12 -8.07 4.82
C ARG A 5 8.18 -7.32 6.17
N CYS A 6 8.62 -6.07 6.14
CA CYS A 6 8.70 -5.21 7.33
C CYS A 6 7.39 -4.50 7.69
N GLY A 7 6.37 -4.53 6.83
CA GLY A 7 5.09 -3.85 7.05
C GLY A 7 5.12 -2.32 7.00
N LEU A 8 6.29 -1.69 7.13
CA LEU A 8 6.43 -0.22 7.25
C LEU A 8 5.88 0.57 6.05
N CYS A 9 5.97 0.04 4.83
CA CYS A 9 5.41 0.73 3.66
C CYS A 9 3.87 0.71 3.63
N CYS A 10 3.24 -0.16 4.41
CA CYS A 10 1.79 -0.25 4.53
C CYS A 10 1.26 0.45 5.78
N LYS A 11 2.08 0.63 6.82
CA LYS A 11 1.66 1.22 8.08
C LYS A 11 1.36 2.71 7.92
N ASP A 12 0.17 3.12 8.36
CA ASP A 12 -0.31 4.52 8.37
C ASP A 12 0.00 5.28 7.07
N THR A 13 -0.12 4.60 5.92
CA THR A 13 0.34 5.15 4.65
C THR A 13 -0.58 6.27 4.17
N LYS A 14 0.01 7.37 3.67
CA LYS A 14 -0.71 8.44 2.95
C LYS A 14 -0.50 8.32 1.44
N MET A 15 -0.72 7.11 0.91
CA MET A 15 -0.38 6.83 -0.49
C MET A 15 -1.48 7.35 -1.41
N GLU A 16 -1.14 8.33 -2.24
CA GLU A 16 -1.99 8.81 -3.32
C GLU A 16 -2.15 7.77 -4.43
N LEU A 17 -3.32 7.79 -5.06
CA LEU A 17 -3.66 6.88 -6.15
C LEU A 17 -3.92 7.66 -7.43
N SER A 18 -3.16 7.39 -8.48
CA SER A 18 -3.53 7.90 -9.80
C SER A 18 -4.82 7.22 -10.30
N ASN A 19 -5.53 7.87 -11.23
CA ASN A 19 -6.65 7.24 -11.93
C ASN A 19 -6.25 5.92 -12.63
N ASN A 20 -4.98 5.76 -13.02
CA ASN A 20 -4.48 4.52 -13.58
C ASN A 20 -4.31 3.42 -12.52
N ASP A 21 -3.88 3.79 -11.31
CA ASP A 21 -3.81 2.85 -10.18
C ASP A 21 -5.20 2.34 -9.81
N ILE A 22 -6.18 3.24 -9.67
CA ILE A 22 -7.57 2.88 -9.36
C ILE A 22 -8.12 1.91 -10.41
N ARG A 23 -8.02 2.27 -11.71
CA ARG A 23 -8.51 1.42 -12.81
C ARG A 23 -7.85 0.03 -12.79
N ARG A 24 -6.54 -0.03 -12.56
CA ARG A 24 -5.81 -1.30 -12.50
C ARG A 24 -6.24 -2.15 -11.31
N ILE A 25 -6.44 -1.54 -10.14
CA ILE A 25 -6.87 -2.26 -8.93
C ILE A 25 -8.31 -2.78 -9.08
N VAL A 26 -9.21 -2.00 -9.68
CA VAL A 26 -10.58 -2.45 -10.00
C VAL A 26 -10.57 -3.65 -10.95
N LYS A 27 -9.70 -3.63 -11.98
CA LYS A 27 -9.54 -4.77 -12.90
C LYS A 27 -9.05 -6.05 -12.22
N LEU A 28 -8.46 -5.97 -11.03
CA LEU A 28 -8.09 -7.14 -10.23
C LEU A 28 -9.26 -7.71 -9.41
N GLY A 29 -10.44 -7.08 -9.47
CA GLY A 29 -11.66 -7.50 -8.75
C GLY A 29 -11.87 -6.82 -7.39
N TYR A 30 -11.09 -5.79 -7.04
CA TYR A 30 -11.29 -5.07 -5.78
C TYR A 30 -12.34 -3.96 -5.90
N ASN A 31 -13.23 -3.89 -4.91
CA ASN A 31 -14.22 -2.82 -4.80
C ASN A 31 -13.55 -1.49 -4.37
N PRO A 32 -13.68 -0.38 -5.14
CA PRO A 32 -13.19 0.94 -4.74
C PRO A 32 -13.58 1.36 -3.34
N MET A 33 -14.83 1.11 -2.92
CA MET A 33 -15.31 1.49 -1.59
C MET A 33 -14.55 0.80 -0.46
N GLY A 34 -13.82 -0.29 -0.74
CA GLY A 34 -12.97 -0.97 0.22
C GLY A 34 -11.58 -0.35 0.36
N PHE A 35 -10.93 0.00 -0.76
CA PHE A 35 -9.51 0.39 -0.76
C PHE A 35 -9.26 1.88 -1.01
N LEU A 36 -10.26 2.65 -1.42
CA LEU A 36 -10.16 4.06 -1.77
C LEU A 36 -10.80 4.93 -0.68
N VAL A 37 -10.17 6.06 -0.41
CA VAL A 37 -10.74 7.18 0.33
C VAL A 37 -10.38 8.47 -0.40
N ILE A 38 -11.28 9.45 -0.41
CA ILE A 38 -11.03 10.76 -1.03
C ILE A 38 -10.93 11.78 0.10
N HIS A 39 -9.83 12.52 0.14
CA HIS A 39 -9.61 13.63 1.05
C HIS A 39 -9.24 14.86 0.23
N ASP A 40 -9.99 15.95 0.38
CA ASP A 40 -9.78 17.21 -0.34
C ASP A 40 -9.69 17.04 -1.86
N GLY A 41 -10.53 16.16 -2.41
CA GLY A 41 -10.54 15.82 -3.84
C GLY A 41 -9.41 14.91 -4.31
N ILE A 42 -8.48 14.54 -3.42
CA ILE A 42 -7.35 13.67 -3.75
C ILE A 42 -7.66 12.22 -3.32
N PRO A 43 -7.52 11.24 -4.23
CA PRO A 43 -7.69 9.82 -3.93
C PRO A 43 -6.48 9.23 -3.20
N TYR A 44 -6.74 8.57 -2.06
CA TYR A 44 -5.74 7.87 -1.25
C TYR A 44 -6.11 6.40 -1.03
N LEU A 45 -5.09 5.58 -0.77
CA LEU A 45 -5.29 4.25 -0.20
C LEU A 45 -5.90 4.36 1.20
N ARG A 46 -7.00 3.64 1.42
CA ARG A 46 -7.63 3.50 2.73
C ARG A 46 -6.72 2.72 3.68
N ASN A 47 -6.64 3.17 4.93
CA ASN A 47 -6.09 2.40 6.04
C ASN A 47 -7.22 1.74 6.85
N ILE A 48 -7.01 0.48 7.25
CA ILE A 48 -7.84 -0.27 8.18
C ILE A 48 -6.93 -0.72 9.33
N ASN A 49 -7.27 -0.32 10.56
CA ASN A 49 -6.51 -0.67 11.76
C ASN A 49 -5.02 -0.31 11.67
N GLY A 50 -4.72 0.91 11.18
CA GLY A 50 -3.36 1.45 11.08
C GLY A 50 -2.51 0.92 9.91
N TYR A 51 -3.11 0.16 8.99
CA TYR A 51 -2.42 -0.37 7.81
C TYR A 51 -3.24 -0.20 6.55
N CYS A 52 -2.55 -0.04 5.42
CA CYS A 52 -3.15 -0.05 4.09
C CYS A 52 -4.10 -1.24 3.93
N TYR A 53 -5.23 -1.01 3.26
CA TYR A 53 -6.20 -2.05 2.90
C TYR A 53 -5.54 -3.32 2.34
N PHE A 54 -4.48 -3.20 1.55
CA PHE A 54 -3.80 -4.35 0.92
C PHE A 54 -2.75 -5.04 1.80
N HIS A 55 -2.58 -4.62 3.06
CA HIS A 55 -1.66 -5.27 3.98
C HIS A 55 -2.22 -6.61 4.46
N ASP A 56 -1.41 -7.65 4.33
CA ASP A 56 -1.64 -8.96 4.90
C ASP A 56 -0.88 -9.05 6.23
N LYS A 57 -1.60 -9.13 7.35
CA LYS A 57 -1.01 -9.05 8.69
C LYS A 57 -0.18 -10.30 9.04
N ASP A 58 -0.61 -11.47 8.58
CA ASP A 58 0.03 -12.74 8.90
C ASP A 58 1.37 -12.88 8.17
N SER A 59 1.37 -12.65 6.86
CA SER A 59 2.57 -12.74 6.02
C SER A 59 3.40 -11.46 6.01
N ARG A 60 2.85 -10.35 6.51
CA ARG A 60 3.42 -8.98 6.45
C ARG A 60 3.72 -8.51 5.03
N ARG A 61 2.97 -9.00 4.05
CA ARG A 61 3.12 -8.66 2.62
C ARG A 61 1.99 -7.78 2.13
N CYS A 62 2.19 -7.20 0.96
CA CYS A 62 1.11 -6.56 0.23
C CYS A 62 0.43 -7.60 -0.67
N ARG A 63 -0.90 -7.74 -0.55
CA ARG A 63 -1.71 -8.67 -1.35
C ARG A 63 -1.61 -8.39 -2.85
N ILE A 64 -1.48 -7.12 -3.23
CA ILE A 64 -1.32 -6.69 -4.62
C ILE A 64 0.12 -6.32 -4.99
N TYR A 65 1.15 -6.90 -4.34
CA TYR A 65 2.53 -6.41 -4.50
C TYR A 65 3.00 -6.25 -5.95
N ARG A 66 2.62 -7.17 -6.86
CA ARG A 66 2.93 -7.08 -8.31
C ARG A 66 2.23 -5.90 -9.00
N TYR A 67 1.03 -5.56 -8.56
CA TYR A 67 0.18 -4.51 -9.12
C TYR A 67 0.11 -3.25 -8.25
N ARG A 68 1.00 -3.14 -7.26
CA ARG A 68 1.01 -2.03 -6.31
C ARG A 68 1.03 -0.66 -7.02
N PRO A 69 0.42 0.37 -6.39
CA PRO A 69 0.40 1.73 -6.93
C PRO A 69 1.79 2.24 -7.30
N LEU A 70 1.87 3.19 -8.24
CA LEU A 70 3.15 3.75 -8.67
C LEU A 70 3.98 4.28 -7.50
N GLY A 71 3.39 5.05 -6.58
CA GLY A 71 4.09 5.54 -5.39
C GLY A 71 4.58 4.42 -4.47
N CYS A 72 3.86 3.29 -4.35
CA CYS A 72 4.32 2.12 -3.60
C CYS A 72 5.55 1.42 -4.24
N ARG A 73 5.88 1.70 -5.51
CA ARG A 73 7.03 1.08 -6.19
C ARG A 73 8.36 1.69 -5.77
N VAL A 74 8.34 2.93 -5.31
CA VAL A 74 9.54 3.62 -4.78
C VAL A 74 9.98 2.96 -3.47
N TYR A 75 9.08 2.29 -2.75
CA TYR A 75 9.42 1.61 -1.49
C TYR A 75 10.23 0.32 -1.67
N PRO A 76 11.17 0.05 -0.75
CA PRO A 76 11.52 0.90 0.40
C PRO A 76 12.56 1.98 0.05
N VAL A 77 12.15 3.26 0.04
CA VAL A 77 13.07 4.41 -0.08
C VAL A 77 13.97 4.48 1.15
N ILE A 78 13.43 4.14 2.32
CA ILE A 78 14.16 4.10 3.58
C ILE A 78 14.49 2.63 3.90
N TYR A 79 15.56 2.12 3.29
CA TYR A 79 16.06 0.76 3.53
C TYR A 79 16.51 0.55 4.98
N ILE A 80 17.00 1.62 5.64
CA ILE A 80 17.53 1.62 7.01
C ILE A 80 16.45 1.21 8.02
N ARG A 81 15.25 1.83 7.98
CA ARG A 81 14.18 1.56 8.96
C ARG A 81 13.62 0.13 8.88
N CYS A 82 13.59 -0.50 7.71
CA CYS A 82 13.16 -1.90 7.60
C CYS A 82 14.21 -2.89 8.12
N ARG A 83 15.49 -2.49 8.23
CA ARG A 83 16.55 -3.36 8.74
C ARG A 83 16.67 -3.35 10.27
N PHE A 84 16.40 -2.21 10.92
CA PHE A 84 16.56 -2.05 12.37
C PHE A 84 15.29 -2.29 13.21
N HIS A 85 14.11 -2.40 12.59
CA HIS A 85 12.87 -2.80 13.28
C HIS A 85 12.74 -4.33 13.51
N TYR A 86 13.79 -5.10 13.17
CA TYR A 86 13.83 -6.56 13.31
C TYR A 86 15.17 -7.03 13.91
N ARG A 87 15.53 -6.49 15.07
CA ARG A 87 16.17 -7.30 16.13
C ARG A 87 15.12 -7.56 17.20
#